data_AF-A0A350C8Q4-F1
#
_entry.id   AF-A0A350C8Q4-F1
#
_cell.length_a   1.000
_cell.length_b   1.000
_cell.length_c   1.000
_cell.angle_alpha   90.00
_cell.angle_beta   90.00
_cell.angle_gamma   90.00
#
_symmetry.space_group_name_H-M   'P 1'
#
loop_
_entity.id
_entity.type
_entity.pdbx_description
1 polymer ?
#
loop_
_entity_poly.entity_id
_entity_poly.type
_entity_poly.pdbx_seq_one_letter_code
_entity_poly.pdbx_strand_id
1 'polypeptide(L)'
;SLDTRSYWLRPYEADEAQEVLERLYPDAVFVTDTSQEVLVATATAEQHQTVERVVQQMMVRKTPAVTAEPRTYRLRNSDGSSLSIALQSLFNRTDNVRISVDEQARALIAVARPEQHAVIAKLVSELEPPAAAEPRQVEMYALPGMNGDTAEQVVRDVLQSLDPAALISWERATQQLVISTTAAGQAAVKGVMERLQQSDPKEMDVIPLRVLSAEAAQNAIESLYGDSYVRTGDYPTIQADEDSQQLLLRGTRKQLQDIRLLLQKMGEPAVVSESGGAAAGAAVGGGGSGVRVIPVTGDVDGAVRRIQDLWPRIRRNPLRVLQPGGSGGGSG
;
A
#
# COMPACT_ATOMS: atom_id res chain seq x y z
N SER A 1 53.93 -42.69 54.53
CA SER A 1 53.76 -41.40 55.23
C SER A 1 52.79 -40.55 54.43
N LEU A 2 52.20 -39.54 55.06
CA LEU A 2 51.45 -38.50 54.36
C LEU A 2 52.44 -37.43 53.86
N ASP A 3 52.17 -36.89 52.68
CA ASP A 3 52.95 -35.83 52.03
C ASP A 3 51.99 -34.77 51.48
N THR A 4 52.41 -33.50 51.43
CA THR A 4 51.58 -32.39 50.96
C THR A 4 52.08 -31.90 49.61
N ARG A 5 51.21 -31.87 48.60
CA ARG A 5 51.54 -31.46 47.22
C ARG A 5 50.53 -30.48 46.66
N SER A 6 51.01 -29.58 45.82
CA SER A 6 50.19 -28.61 45.08
C SER A 6 50.03 -29.05 43.63
N TYR A 7 48.80 -28.95 43.14
CA TYR A 7 48.41 -29.27 41.78
C TYR A 7 47.76 -28.05 41.15
N TRP A 8 48.25 -27.60 40.00
CA TRP A 8 47.67 -26.47 39.27
C TRP A 8 46.62 -26.97 38.28
N LEU A 9 45.43 -26.40 38.36
CA LEU A 9 44.29 -26.70 37.52
C LEU A 9 43.99 -25.53 36.58
N ARG A 10 43.04 -25.73 35.68
CA ARG A 10 42.54 -24.67 34.80
C ARG A 10 41.47 -23.86 35.53
N PRO A 11 41.15 -22.65 35.04
CA PRO A 11 40.07 -21.84 35.59
C PRO A 11 38.78 -22.63 35.78
N TYR A 12 38.19 -22.53 36.97
CA TYR A 12 36.93 -23.13 37.38
C TYR A 12 36.95 -24.67 37.55
N GLU A 13 38.12 -25.31 37.61
CA GLU A 13 38.22 -26.77 37.73
C GLU A 13 38.69 -27.24 39.13
N ALA A 14 39.20 -26.33 39.97
CA ALA A 14 39.76 -26.69 41.28
C ALA A 14 38.72 -27.27 42.24
N ASP A 15 37.55 -26.64 42.34
CA ASP A 15 36.46 -27.09 43.24
C ASP A 15 35.86 -28.44 42.79
N GLU A 16 35.71 -28.63 41.48
CA GLU A 16 35.24 -29.90 40.92
C GLU A 16 36.24 -31.04 41.22
N ALA A 17 37.54 -30.76 41.15
CA ALA A 17 38.58 -31.73 41.48
C ALA A 17 38.54 -32.10 42.97
N GLN A 18 38.39 -31.11 43.86
CA GLN A 18 38.27 -31.34 45.30
C GLN A 18 37.07 -32.24 45.62
N GLU A 19 35.88 -31.94 45.09
CA GLU A 19 34.67 -32.72 45.38
C GLU A 19 34.82 -34.20 44.98
N VAL A 20 35.40 -34.45 43.81
CA VAL A 20 35.65 -35.82 43.34
C VAL A 20 36.67 -36.54 44.23
N LEU A 21 37.75 -35.84 44.60
CA LEU A 21 38.85 -36.44 45.36
C LEU A 21 38.50 -36.68 46.83
N GLU A 22 37.73 -35.80 47.47
CA GLU A 22 37.18 -36.01 48.81
C GLU A 22 36.26 -37.24 48.86
N ARG A 23 35.47 -37.46 47.80
CA ARG A 23 34.59 -38.63 47.70
C ARG A 23 35.37 -39.93 47.49
N LEU A 24 36.50 -39.88 46.78
CA LEU A 24 37.37 -41.03 46.54
C LEU A 24 38.24 -41.34 47.77
N TYR A 25 38.68 -40.32 48.50
CA TYR A 25 39.59 -40.44 49.63
C TYR A 25 39.14 -39.56 50.81
N PRO A 26 38.13 -40.00 51.59
CA PRO A 26 37.61 -39.24 52.73
C PRO A 26 38.65 -39.00 53.84
N ASP A 27 39.67 -39.87 53.92
CA ASP A 27 40.74 -39.78 54.92
C ASP A 27 41.90 -38.85 54.50
N ALA A 28 41.87 -38.31 53.27
CA ALA A 28 42.85 -37.35 52.78
C ALA A 28 42.33 -35.92 52.95
N VAL A 29 43.24 -34.96 53.05
CA VAL A 29 42.89 -33.54 53.19
C VAL A 29 43.11 -32.84 51.85
N PHE A 30 42.07 -32.17 51.36
CA PHE A 30 42.08 -31.40 50.13
C PHE A 30 41.65 -29.96 50.41
N VAL A 31 42.36 -28.99 49.85
CA VAL A 31 42.03 -27.56 49.97
C VAL A 31 42.28 -26.90 48.62
N THR A 32 41.34 -26.08 48.15
CA THR A 32 41.51 -25.29 46.93
C THR A 32 41.79 -23.82 47.24
N ASP A 33 42.64 -23.21 46.41
CA ASP A 33 42.68 -21.77 46.20
C ASP A 33 42.11 -21.49 44.80
N THR A 34 40.84 -21.11 44.75
CA THR A 34 40.12 -20.81 43.50
C THR A 34 40.62 -19.57 42.80
N SER A 35 41.32 -18.66 43.50
CA SER A 35 41.91 -17.47 42.87
C SER A 35 43.18 -17.80 42.09
N GLN A 36 43.91 -18.83 42.53
CA GLN A 36 45.13 -19.33 41.89
C GLN A 36 44.92 -20.62 41.09
N GLU A 37 43.71 -21.20 41.16
CA GLU A 37 43.34 -22.50 40.59
C GLU A 37 44.29 -23.62 41.05
N VAL A 38 44.58 -23.65 42.36
CA VAL A 38 45.48 -24.62 42.97
C VAL A 38 44.69 -25.54 43.89
N LEU A 39 44.91 -26.84 43.75
CA LEU A 39 44.51 -27.86 44.72
C LEU A 39 45.73 -28.26 45.55
N VAL A 40 45.65 -28.09 46.87
CA VAL A 40 46.62 -28.60 47.83
C VAL A 40 46.06 -29.89 48.43
N ALA A 41 46.81 -30.98 48.30
CA ALA A 41 46.42 -32.29 48.82
C ALA A 41 47.45 -32.80 49.83
N THR A 42 47.00 -33.25 51.00
CA THR A 42 47.79 -34.03 51.96
C THR A 42 47.28 -35.47 51.94
N ALA A 43 48.08 -36.35 51.35
CA ALA A 43 47.68 -37.73 51.06
C ALA A 43 48.89 -38.69 51.05
N THR A 44 48.63 -40.00 50.97
CA THR A 44 49.66 -41.03 50.79
C THR A 44 50.25 -40.99 49.38
N ALA A 45 51.42 -41.60 49.17
CA ALA A 45 52.08 -41.64 47.86
C ALA A 45 51.21 -42.29 46.77
N GLU A 46 50.43 -43.32 47.10
CA GLU A 46 49.52 -44.01 46.18
C GLU A 46 48.30 -43.15 45.83
N GLN A 47 47.77 -42.40 46.80
CA GLN A 47 46.70 -41.43 46.57
C GLN A 47 47.17 -40.28 45.68
N HIS A 48 48.40 -39.77 45.89
CA HIS A 48 48.98 -38.72 45.04
C HIS A 48 49.09 -39.14 43.56
N GLN A 49 49.37 -40.42 43.26
CA GLN A 49 49.33 -40.92 41.88
C GLN A 49 47.92 -40.87 41.28
N THR A 50 46.89 -41.02 42.12
CA THR A 50 45.50 -40.91 41.67
C THR A 50 45.09 -39.45 41.51
N VAL A 51 45.46 -38.58 42.45
CA VAL A 51 45.25 -37.12 42.35
C VAL A 51 45.88 -36.59 41.07
N GLU A 52 47.13 -36.97 40.78
CA GLU A 52 47.83 -36.54 39.57
C GLU A 52 47.12 -37.03 38.30
N ARG A 53 46.64 -38.28 38.27
CA ARG A 53 45.85 -38.80 37.14
C ARG A 53 44.52 -38.06 36.97
N VAL A 54 43.81 -37.76 38.06
CA VAL A 54 42.54 -37.01 38.02
C VAL A 54 42.79 -35.60 37.49
N VAL A 55 43.77 -34.89 38.04
CA VAL A 55 44.16 -33.56 37.57
C VAL A 55 44.58 -33.60 36.10
N GLN A 56 45.43 -34.55 35.69
CA GLN A 56 45.83 -34.70 34.29
C GLN A 56 44.64 -35.02 33.37
N GLN A 57 43.71 -35.87 33.79
CA GLN A 57 42.50 -36.17 33.01
C GLN A 57 41.57 -34.95 32.92
N MET A 58 41.53 -34.11 33.95
CA MET A 58 40.81 -32.84 33.91
C MET A 58 41.53 -31.84 32.98
N MET A 59 42.87 -31.82 32.94
CA MET A 59 43.64 -31.01 31.98
C MET A 59 43.51 -31.50 30.53
N VAL A 60 43.46 -32.82 30.32
CA VAL A 60 43.33 -33.46 29.00
C VAL A 60 41.84 -33.53 28.62
N ARG A 61 41.36 -32.43 28.05
CA ARG A 61 40.08 -32.27 27.33
C ARG A 61 39.32 -33.58 27.06
N LYS A 62 38.11 -33.71 27.63
CA LYS A 62 37.01 -34.36 26.90
C LYS A 62 36.54 -33.37 25.83
N THR A 63 37.12 -33.51 24.63
CA THR A 63 36.80 -32.78 23.39
C THR A 63 37.47 -31.40 23.27
N PRO A 64 37.94 -30.98 22.07
CA PRO A 64 38.23 -29.58 21.86
C PRO A 64 37.01 -28.77 22.25
N ALA A 65 37.14 -27.86 23.21
CA ALA A 65 36.15 -26.79 23.35
C ALA A 65 36.05 -26.17 21.96
N VAL A 66 34.93 -26.42 21.29
CA VAL A 66 34.61 -25.72 20.06
C VAL A 66 34.56 -24.27 20.50
N THR A 67 35.60 -23.52 20.15
CA THR A 67 35.84 -22.20 20.71
C THR A 67 34.66 -21.33 20.32
N ALA A 68 34.02 -20.70 21.31
CA ALA A 68 32.98 -19.73 21.05
C ALA A 68 33.57 -18.65 20.12
N GLU A 69 32.89 -18.40 19.01
CA GLU A 69 33.34 -17.46 17.99
C GLU A 69 32.34 -16.31 17.90
N PRO A 70 32.79 -15.09 17.60
CA PRO A 70 31.89 -13.98 17.31
C PRO A 70 31.30 -14.16 15.90
N ARG A 71 29.98 -14.10 15.78
CA ARG A 71 29.28 -13.92 14.50
C ARG A 71 28.31 -12.75 14.56
N THR A 72 28.24 -12.02 13.46
CA THR A 72 27.34 -10.89 13.28
C THR A 72 26.16 -11.28 12.40
N TYR A 73 24.96 -11.02 12.92
CA TYR A 73 23.69 -11.23 12.24
C TYR A 73 23.10 -9.86 11.91
N ARG A 74 23.01 -9.51 10.62
CA ARG A 74 22.35 -8.26 10.21
C ARG A 74 20.85 -8.37 10.40
N LEU A 75 20.26 -7.32 10.94
CA LEU A 75 18.84 -7.14 11.16
C LEU A 75 18.29 -6.16 10.10
N ARG A 76 17.21 -6.54 9.42
CA ARG A 76 16.55 -5.74 8.38
C ARG A 76 15.41 -4.93 8.96
N ASN A 77 14.43 -5.65 9.51
CA ASN A 77 13.13 -5.11 9.93
C ASN A 77 12.81 -5.39 11.40
N SER A 78 13.53 -6.30 12.05
CA SER A 78 13.26 -6.69 13.43
C SER A 78 13.99 -5.78 14.41
N ASP A 79 13.34 -5.47 15.53
CA ASP A 79 13.96 -4.77 16.65
C ASP A 79 15.00 -5.69 17.32
N GLY A 80 16.27 -5.28 17.27
CA GLY A 80 17.37 -6.03 17.85
C GLY A 80 17.25 -6.21 19.36
N SER A 81 16.60 -5.28 20.06
CA SER A 81 16.39 -5.34 21.50
C SER A 81 15.46 -6.51 21.87
N SER A 82 14.30 -6.59 21.23
CA SER A 82 13.36 -7.71 21.41
C SER A 82 13.99 -9.07 21.11
N LEU A 83 14.79 -9.14 20.05
CA LEU A 83 15.46 -10.38 19.63
C LEU A 83 16.56 -10.79 20.61
N SER A 84 17.28 -9.82 21.19
CA SER A 84 18.30 -10.08 22.20
C SER A 84 17.71 -10.64 23.49
N ILE A 85 16.54 -10.15 23.92
CA ILE A 85 15.82 -10.65 25.11
C ILE A 85 15.39 -12.09 24.88
N ALA A 86 14.80 -12.41 23.72
CA ALA A 86 14.37 -13.76 23.40
C ALA A 86 15.55 -14.76 23.39
N LEU A 87 16.67 -14.38 22.76
CA LEU A 87 17.86 -15.23 22.73
C LEU A 87 18.53 -15.35 24.11
N GLN A 88 18.59 -14.28 24.90
CA GLN A 88 19.09 -14.34 26.29
C GLN A 88 18.18 -15.16 27.22
N SER A 89 16.89 -15.25 26.91
CA SER A 89 15.98 -16.14 27.64
C SER A 89 16.12 -17.60 27.19
N LEU A 90 16.47 -17.84 25.93
CA LEU A 90 16.67 -19.18 25.37
C LEU A 90 17.98 -19.80 25.85
N PHE A 91 19.06 -19.00 25.90
CA PHE A 91 20.36 -19.41 26.41
C PHE A 91 20.50 -19.00 27.86
N ASN A 92 20.69 -19.96 28.76
CA ASN A 92 20.88 -19.66 30.17
C ASN A 92 22.31 -19.15 30.44
N ARG A 93 22.59 -18.67 31.65
CA ARG A 93 23.93 -18.18 32.03
C ARG A 93 25.02 -19.27 31.95
N THR A 94 24.67 -20.55 32.02
CA THR A 94 25.61 -21.67 31.95
C THR A 94 25.98 -22.07 30.52
N ASP A 95 25.23 -21.61 29.51
CA ASP A 95 25.48 -21.91 28.10
C ASP A 95 26.65 -21.09 27.50
N ASN A 96 27.21 -20.12 28.24
CA ASN A 96 28.31 -19.26 27.82
C ASN A 96 28.06 -18.46 26.52
N VAL A 97 26.79 -18.21 26.17
CA VAL A 97 26.41 -17.38 25.03
C VAL A 97 26.37 -15.91 25.46
N ARG A 98 27.06 -15.04 24.71
CA ARG A 98 27.01 -13.59 24.91
C ARG A 98 26.37 -12.94 23.70
N ILE A 99 25.42 -12.04 23.93
CA ILE A 99 24.66 -11.37 22.88
C ILE A 99 24.70 -9.87 23.13
N SER A 100 25.07 -9.11 22.11
CA SER A 100 24.97 -7.66 22.07
C SER A 100 24.26 -7.20 20.80
N VAL A 101 23.67 -6.01 20.86
CA VAL A 101 22.97 -5.38 19.74
C VAL A 101 23.70 -4.09 19.41
N ASP A 102 24.01 -3.90 18.14
CA ASP A 102 24.44 -2.64 17.57
C ASP A 102 23.23 -2.03 16.83
N GLU A 103 22.59 -1.05 17.45
CA GLU A 103 21.42 -0.37 16.88
C GLU A 103 21.77 0.46 15.64
N GLN A 104 22.96 1.07 15.61
CA GLN A 104 23.40 1.91 14.49
C GLN A 104 23.66 1.06 13.25
N ALA A 105 24.37 -0.06 13.42
CA ALA A 105 24.63 -1.01 12.34
C ALA A 105 23.44 -1.94 12.05
N ARG A 106 22.37 -1.88 12.87
CA ARG A 106 21.23 -2.82 12.89
C ARG A 106 21.73 -4.26 12.83
N ALA A 107 22.53 -4.65 13.82
CA ALA A 107 23.15 -5.96 13.85
C ALA A 107 23.13 -6.56 15.26
N LEU A 108 22.97 -7.87 15.32
CA LEU A 108 23.15 -8.66 16.53
C LEU A 108 24.49 -9.37 16.47
N ILE A 109 25.33 -9.14 17.47
CA ILE A 109 26.63 -9.79 17.60
C ILE A 109 26.48 -10.85 18.68
N ALA A 110 26.73 -12.11 18.32
CA ALA A 110 26.69 -13.22 19.25
C ALA A 110 28.07 -13.88 19.32
N VAL A 111 28.53 -14.16 20.54
CA VAL A 111 29.70 -15.01 20.80
C VAL A 111 29.17 -16.34 21.34
N ALA A 112 29.26 -17.39 20.52
CA ALA A 112 28.67 -18.68 20.83
C ALA A 112 29.42 -19.81 20.13
N ARG A 113 29.17 -21.06 20.55
CA ARG A 113 29.69 -22.25 19.86
C ARG A 113 28.94 -22.47 18.52
N PRO A 114 29.52 -23.17 17.54
CA PRO A 114 28.90 -23.42 16.24
C PRO A 114 27.49 -24.04 16.31
N GLU A 115 27.25 -24.96 17.22
CA GLU A 115 25.93 -25.57 17.45
C GLU A 115 24.90 -24.56 17.98
N GLN A 116 25.33 -23.63 18.83
CA GLN A 116 24.49 -22.55 19.35
C GLN A 116 24.24 -21.51 18.25
N HIS A 117 25.23 -21.24 17.40
CA HIS A 117 25.04 -20.40 16.23
C HIS A 117 24.02 -20.94 15.25
N ALA A 118 23.90 -22.27 15.08
CA ALA A 118 22.83 -22.84 14.26
C ALA A 118 21.45 -22.49 14.81
N VAL A 119 21.28 -22.54 16.14
CA VAL A 119 20.03 -22.16 16.82
C VAL A 119 19.78 -20.65 16.72
N ILE A 120 20.79 -19.82 16.96
CA ILE A 120 20.70 -18.35 16.82
C ILE A 120 20.30 -17.99 15.38
N ALA A 121 20.97 -18.56 14.38
CA ALA A 121 20.70 -18.29 12.97
C ALA A 121 19.26 -18.66 12.59
N LYS A 122 18.78 -19.81 13.07
CA LYS A 122 17.40 -20.23 12.86
C LYS A 122 16.41 -19.23 13.47
N LEU A 123 16.61 -18.84 14.73
CA LEU A 123 15.71 -17.93 15.42
C LEU A 123 15.73 -16.52 14.79
N VAL A 124 16.91 -16.03 14.41
CA VAL A 124 17.05 -14.79 13.64
C VAL A 124 16.26 -14.92 12.33
N SER A 125 16.34 -16.03 11.61
CA SER A 125 15.60 -16.21 10.35
C SER A 125 14.08 -16.33 10.50
N GLU A 126 13.60 -16.87 11.62
CA GLU A 126 12.16 -16.99 11.91
C GLU A 126 11.56 -15.65 12.37
N LEU A 127 12.35 -14.83 13.07
CA LEU A 127 11.94 -13.55 13.62
C LEU A 127 12.25 -12.36 12.71
N GLU A 128 13.19 -12.50 11.77
CA GLU A 128 13.26 -11.63 10.61
C GLU A 128 12.05 -11.93 9.72
N PRO A 129 11.15 -10.98 9.44
CA PRO A 129 10.23 -11.17 8.34
C PRO A 129 11.06 -11.47 7.08
N PRO A 130 10.61 -12.40 6.22
CA PRO A 130 11.39 -12.85 5.07
C PRO A 130 11.97 -11.65 4.32
N ALA A 131 13.24 -11.79 3.90
CA ALA A 131 14.09 -10.75 3.30
C ALA A 131 13.56 -10.10 2.00
N ALA A 132 12.29 -10.32 1.66
CA ALA A 132 11.58 -9.65 0.60
C ALA A 132 10.18 -9.30 1.11
N ALA A 133 10.04 -8.16 1.79
CA ALA A 133 8.91 -7.34 1.39
C ALA A 133 9.22 -7.03 -0.08
N GLU A 134 8.47 -7.63 -1.01
CA GLU A 134 8.64 -7.32 -2.42
C GLU A 134 8.72 -5.80 -2.59
N PRO A 135 9.61 -5.30 -3.47
CA PRO A 135 9.78 -3.87 -3.65
C PRO A 135 8.40 -3.24 -3.90
N ARG A 136 7.99 -2.37 -2.97
CA ARG A 136 6.71 -1.70 -3.08
C ARG A 136 6.79 -0.66 -4.17
N GLN A 137 5.82 -0.68 -5.05
CA GLN A 137 5.65 0.26 -6.13
C GLN A 137 4.55 1.22 -5.74
N VAL A 138 4.76 2.50 -6.00
CA VAL A 138 3.74 3.54 -5.81
C VAL A 138 3.15 3.86 -7.17
N GLU A 139 1.85 3.68 -7.30
CA GLU A 139 1.09 4.04 -8.50
C GLU A 139 -0.09 4.93 -8.14
N MET A 140 -0.49 5.76 -9.12
CA MET A 140 -1.60 6.70 -8.99
C MET A 140 -2.70 6.31 -9.97
N TYR A 141 -3.92 6.16 -9.47
CA TYR A 141 -5.08 5.76 -10.24
C TYR A 141 -6.13 6.86 -10.24
N ALA A 142 -6.52 7.35 -11.42
CA ALA A 142 -7.56 8.37 -11.55
C ALA A 142 -8.96 7.80 -11.31
N LEU A 143 -9.81 8.59 -10.63
CA LEU A 143 -11.20 8.25 -10.29
C LEU A 143 -12.20 9.22 -10.94
N PRO A 144 -12.40 9.17 -12.27
CA PRO A 144 -13.31 10.09 -12.96
C PRO A 144 -14.77 9.82 -12.56
N GLY A 145 -15.36 10.71 -11.76
CA GLY A 145 -16.78 10.66 -11.39
C GLY A 145 -17.17 9.58 -10.38
N MET A 146 -16.19 8.91 -9.76
CA MET A 146 -16.39 7.86 -8.76
C MET A 146 -16.22 8.41 -7.34
N ASN A 147 -16.95 7.84 -6.37
CA ASN A 147 -16.71 8.13 -4.96
C ASN A 147 -15.37 7.49 -4.53
N GLY A 148 -14.41 8.33 -4.14
CA GLY A 148 -13.08 7.85 -3.73
C GLY A 148 -13.09 7.03 -2.44
N ASP A 149 -14.04 7.23 -1.54
CA ASP A 149 -14.18 6.38 -0.33
C ASP A 149 -14.59 4.95 -0.74
N THR A 150 -15.48 4.81 -1.73
CA THR A 150 -15.88 3.51 -2.26
C THR A 150 -14.72 2.83 -2.98
N ALA A 151 -14.00 3.57 -3.82
CA ALA A 151 -12.84 3.03 -4.54
C ALA A 151 -11.72 2.60 -3.58
N GLU A 152 -11.46 3.39 -2.53
CA GLU A 152 -10.49 3.05 -1.48
C GLU A 152 -10.86 1.74 -0.79
N GLN A 153 -12.13 1.58 -0.39
CA GLN A 153 -12.60 0.39 0.29
C GLN A 153 -12.46 -0.86 -0.58
N VAL A 154 -12.86 -0.79 -1.85
CA VAL A 154 -12.73 -1.92 -2.79
C VAL A 154 -11.27 -2.33 -2.97
N VAL A 155 -10.37 -1.36 -3.11
CA VAL A 155 -8.92 -1.62 -3.22
C VAL A 155 -8.38 -2.23 -1.94
N ARG A 156 -8.81 -1.73 -0.78
CA ARG A 156 -8.41 -2.24 0.54
C ARG A 156 -8.79 -3.69 0.73
N ASP A 157 -10.01 -4.07 0.38
CA ASP A 157 -10.51 -5.45 0.51
C ASP A 157 -9.70 -6.42 -0.37
N VAL A 158 -9.34 -6.00 -1.59
CA VAL A 158 -8.52 -6.79 -2.52
C VAL A 158 -7.11 -6.98 -1.96
N LEU A 159 -6.50 -5.90 -1.48
CA LEU A 159 -5.14 -5.91 -0.96
C LEU A 159 -5.04 -6.59 0.40
N GLN A 160 -6.11 -6.70 1.18
CA GLN A 160 -6.10 -7.36 2.49
C GLN A 160 -5.58 -8.81 2.41
N SER A 161 -5.84 -9.52 1.32
CA SER A 161 -5.37 -10.89 1.11
C SER A 161 -3.98 -11.01 0.48
N LEU A 162 -3.51 -9.96 -0.20
CA LEU A 162 -2.28 -9.97 -1.01
C LEU A 162 -1.13 -9.20 -0.34
N ASP A 163 -1.42 -8.06 0.28
CA ASP A 163 -0.50 -7.20 1.01
C ASP A 163 -1.27 -6.40 2.08
N PRO A 164 -1.45 -6.98 3.29
CA PRO A 164 -2.10 -6.29 4.41
C PRO A 164 -1.38 -5.01 4.86
N ALA A 165 -0.10 -4.85 4.47
CA ALA A 165 0.72 -3.69 4.78
C ALA A 165 0.71 -2.63 3.66
N ALA A 166 -0.15 -2.79 2.64
CA ALA A 166 -0.31 -1.80 1.59
C ALA A 166 -0.81 -0.45 2.14
N LEU A 167 -0.27 0.64 1.59
CA LEU A 167 -0.73 1.98 1.91
C LEU A 167 -1.64 2.48 0.80
N ILE A 168 -2.82 2.95 1.17
CA ILE A 168 -3.83 3.45 0.25
C ILE A 168 -4.21 4.84 0.76
N SER A 169 -4.18 5.84 -0.13
CA SER A 169 -4.55 7.22 0.17
C SER A 169 -5.36 7.80 -0.97
N TRP A 170 -6.52 8.39 -0.65
CA TRP A 170 -7.33 9.12 -1.62
C TRP A 170 -7.01 10.62 -1.59
N GLU A 171 -6.47 11.12 -2.71
CA GLU A 171 -6.25 12.54 -2.94
C GLU A 171 -7.52 13.17 -3.54
N ARG A 172 -8.21 13.96 -2.71
CA ARG A 172 -9.51 14.56 -3.07
C ARG A 172 -9.36 15.67 -4.11
N ALA A 173 -8.27 16.43 -4.08
CA ALA A 173 -8.08 17.57 -4.99
C ALA A 173 -7.93 17.11 -6.45
N THR A 174 -7.18 16.03 -6.67
CA THR A 174 -6.94 15.47 -8.01
C THR A 174 -7.86 14.30 -8.36
N GLN A 175 -8.70 13.86 -7.41
CA GLN A 175 -9.56 12.66 -7.54
C GLN A 175 -8.73 11.43 -7.93
N GLN A 176 -7.65 11.17 -7.19
CA GLN A 176 -6.73 10.06 -7.46
C GLN A 176 -6.55 9.19 -6.21
N LEU A 177 -6.43 7.88 -6.40
CA LEU A 177 -5.93 6.95 -5.39
C LEU A 177 -4.43 6.77 -5.56
N VAL A 178 -3.68 7.00 -4.49
CA VAL A 178 -2.26 6.70 -4.39
C VAL A 178 -2.12 5.39 -3.62
N ILE A 179 -1.53 4.38 -4.26
CA ILE A 179 -1.41 3.03 -3.70
C ILE A 179 0.05 2.60 -3.72
N SER A 180 0.56 2.20 -2.55
CA SER A 180 1.88 1.60 -2.36
C SER A 180 1.74 0.15 -1.92
N THR A 181 2.11 -0.78 -2.80
CA THR A 181 1.98 -2.23 -2.57
C THR A 181 2.99 -3.02 -3.42
N THR A 182 3.04 -4.35 -3.25
CA THR A 182 3.88 -5.28 -4.02
C THR A 182 3.50 -5.31 -5.51
N ALA A 183 4.35 -5.89 -6.36
CA ALA A 183 4.05 -6.00 -7.80
C ALA A 183 2.78 -6.84 -8.07
N ALA A 184 2.58 -7.91 -7.31
CA ALA A 184 1.34 -8.71 -7.35
C ALA A 184 0.12 -7.90 -6.88
N GLY A 185 0.28 -7.07 -5.84
CA GLY A 185 -0.74 -6.14 -5.38
C GLY A 185 -1.14 -5.13 -6.47
N GLN A 186 -0.16 -4.52 -7.16
CA GLN A 186 -0.42 -3.57 -8.24
C GLN A 186 -1.17 -4.21 -9.41
N ALA A 187 -0.79 -5.43 -9.81
CA ALA A 187 -1.50 -6.15 -10.87
C ALA A 187 -2.97 -6.41 -10.51
N ALA A 188 -3.26 -6.78 -9.26
CA ALA A 188 -4.62 -6.98 -8.79
C ALA A 188 -5.44 -5.67 -8.76
N VAL A 189 -4.83 -4.59 -8.25
CA VAL A 189 -5.44 -3.26 -8.23
C VAL A 189 -5.77 -2.78 -9.63
N LYS A 190 -4.84 -2.91 -10.58
CA LYS A 190 -5.09 -2.52 -11.98
C LYS A 190 -6.31 -3.20 -12.57
N GLY A 191 -6.46 -4.52 -12.40
CA GLY A 191 -7.62 -5.26 -12.90
C GLY A 191 -8.94 -4.87 -12.20
N VAL A 192 -8.89 -4.44 -10.95
CA VAL A 192 -10.05 -3.89 -10.23
C VAL A 192 -10.39 -2.49 -10.74
N MET A 193 -9.39 -1.63 -10.91
CA MET A 193 -9.55 -0.27 -11.42
C MET A 193 -10.07 -0.24 -12.86
N GLU A 194 -9.63 -1.15 -13.72
CA GLU A 194 -10.18 -1.31 -15.08
C GLU A 194 -11.66 -1.70 -15.07
N ARG A 195 -12.06 -2.65 -14.20
CA ARG A 195 -13.48 -3.01 -14.02
C ARG A 195 -14.30 -1.87 -13.44
N LEU A 196 -13.72 -1.12 -12.50
CA LEU A 196 -14.36 0.07 -11.93
C LEU A 196 -14.52 1.18 -12.98
N GLN A 197 -13.55 1.40 -13.86
CA GLN A 197 -13.65 2.37 -14.97
C GLN A 197 -14.64 1.93 -16.06
N GLN A 198 -14.89 0.62 -16.20
CA GLN A 198 -15.97 0.11 -17.05
C GLN A 198 -17.37 0.35 -16.44
N SER A 199 -17.45 0.72 -15.16
CA SER A 199 -18.70 1.18 -14.53
C SER A 199 -19.03 2.57 -15.07
N ASP A 200 -20.23 2.76 -15.61
CA ASP A 200 -20.65 4.00 -16.27
C ASP A 200 -20.58 5.19 -15.28
N PRO A 201 -19.74 6.21 -15.50
CA PRO A 201 -19.58 7.31 -14.56
C PRO A 201 -20.89 8.09 -14.41
N LYS A 202 -21.16 8.58 -13.20
CA LYS A 202 -22.31 9.45 -12.96
C LYS A 202 -22.02 10.87 -13.46
N GLU A 203 -22.71 11.26 -14.52
CA GLU A 203 -22.64 12.60 -15.12
C GLU A 203 -23.76 13.48 -14.58
N MET A 204 -23.55 14.80 -14.57
CA MET A 204 -24.59 15.78 -14.25
C MET A 204 -25.22 16.29 -15.54
N ASP A 205 -26.54 16.33 -15.60
CA ASP A 205 -27.32 16.87 -16.71
C ASP A 205 -28.43 17.76 -16.19
N VAL A 206 -28.77 18.80 -16.96
CA VAL A 206 -29.83 19.75 -16.62
C VAL A 206 -30.88 19.70 -17.72
N ILE A 207 -32.11 19.34 -17.35
CA ILE A 207 -33.23 19.22 -18.28
C ILE A 207 -34.23 20.34 -17.99
N PRO A 208 -34.39 21.33 -18.89
CA PRO A 208 -35.48 22.28 -18.80
C PRO A 208 -36.80 21.60 -19.13
N LEU A 209 -37.82 21.88 -18.33
CA LEU A 209 -39.18 21.39 -18.52
C LEU A 209 -40.02 22.50 -19.16
N ARG A 210 -40.92 22.12 -20.07
CA ARG A 210 -41.82 23.06 -20.76
C ARG A 210 -43.29 22.73 -20.57
N VAL A 211 -43.62 21.48 -20.25
CA VAL A 211 -44.99 20.97 -20.24
C VAL A 211 -45.35 20.42 -18.87
N LEU A 212 -44.46 19.65 -18.25
CA LEU A 212 -44.55 19.06 -16.93
C LEU A 212 -44.01 20.01 -15.88
N SER A 213 -44.61 19.99 -14.69
CA SER A 213 -43.99 20.61 -13.51
C SER A 213 -42.77 19.80 -13.05
N ALA A 214 -41.84 20.45 -12.35
CA ALA A 214 -40.65 19.79 -11.85
C ALA A 214 -41.01 18.70 -10.83
N GLU A 215 -42.04 18.93 -10.01
CA GLU A 215 -42.57 17.93 -9.08
C GLU A 215 -43.20 16.71 -9.79
N ALA A 216 -44.01 16.91 -10.84
CA ALA A 216 -44.61 15.81 -11.59
C ALA A 216 -43.54 14.96 -12.30
N ALA A 217 -42.52 15.61 -12.84
CA ALA A 217 -41.40 14.95 -13.48
C ALA A 217 -40.54 14.17 -12.47
N GLN A 218 -40.26 14.75 -11.29
CA GLN A 218 -39.56 14.06 -10.20
C GLN A 218 -40.32 12.80 -9.77
N ASN A 219 -41.63 12.91 -9.49
CA ASN A 219 -42.44 11.76 -9.06
C ASN A 219 -42.46 10.63 -10.10
N ALA A 220 -42.49 10.96 -11.38
CA ALA A 220 -42.44 9.97 -12.45
C ALA A 220 -41.07 9.27 -12.53
N ILE A 221 -39.98 10.02 -12.35
CA ILE A 221 -38.62 9.46 -12.29
C ILE A 221 -38.46 8.59 -11.04
N GLU A 222 -38.97 9.03 -9.90
CA GLU A 222 -38.99 8.22 -8.67
C GLU A 222 -39.77 6.92 -8.87
N SER A 223 -40.90 6.96 -9.59
CA SER A 223 -41.65 5.75 -9.96
C SER A 223 -40.89 4.85 -10.95
N LEU A 224 -40.05 5.41 -11.83
CA LEU A 224 -39.22 4.62 -12.77
C LEU A 224 -38.17 3.77 -12.04
N TYR A 225 -37.66 4.26 -10.91
CA TYR A 225 -36.63 3.59 -10.09
C TYR A 225 -37.18 3.02 -8.76
N GLY A 226 -38.50 3.14 -8.55
CA GLY A 226 -39.17 3.04 -7.25
C GLY A 226 -39.33 1.65 -6.63
N ASP A 227 -38.90 0.58 -7.31
CA ASP A 227 -38.92 -0.77 -6.73
C ASP A 227 -37.73 -1.07 -5.81
N SER A 228 -36.75 -0.17 -5.72
CA SER A 228 -35.60 -0.33 -4.83
C SER A 228 -35.78 0.51 -3.56
N TYR A 229 -36.44 -0.05 -2.55
CA TYR A 229 -36.55 0.53 -1.19
C TYR A 229 -35.20 0.82 -0.51
N VAL A 230 -34.10 0.37 -1.12
CA VAL A 230 -32.74 0.74 -0.75
C VAL A 230 -32.25 1.74 -1.78
N ARG A 231 -32.00 2.98 -1.34
CA ARG A 231 -31.17 3.94 -2.10
C ARG A 231 -29.73 3.40 -2.13
N THR A 232 -29.52 2.35 -2.89
CA THR A 232 -28.18 1.81 -3.17
C THR A 232 -27.41 2.89 -3.93
N GLY A 233 -26.08 2.87 -3.85
CA GLY A 233 -25.19 3.86 -4.46
C GLY A 233 -25.43 4.12 -5.95
N ASP A 234 -26.24 3.30 -6.63
CA ASP A 234 -26.63 3.41 -8.03
C ASP A 234 -27.86 4.29 -8.30
N TYR A 235 -28.65 4.71 -7.31
CA TYR A 235 -29.81 5.60 -7.55
C TYR A 235 -29.38 6.97 -8.13
N PRO A 236 -30.05 7.52 -9.16
CA PRO A 236 -29.73 8.84 -9.68
C PRO A 236 -30.17 9.94 -8.71
N THR A 237 -29.33 10.94 -8.49
CA THR A 237 -29.73 12.12 -7.70
C THR A 237 -30.60 13.03 -8.57
N ILE A 238 -31.78 13.38 -8.09
CA ILE A 238 -32.72 14.26 -8.78
C ILE A 238 -32.98 15.47 -7.88
N GLN A 239 -32.89 16.66 -8.45
CA GLN A 239 -33.35 17.89 -7.82
C GLN A 239 -34.31 18.59 -8.78
N ALA A 240 -35.55 18.76 -8.33
CA ALA A 240 -36.55 19.55 -9.03
C ALA A 240 -36.45 21.01 -8.59
N ASP A 241 -36.31 21.90 -9.55
CA ASP A 241 -36.41 23.35 -9.34
C ASP A 241 -37.67 23.85 -10.05
N GLU A 242 -38.71 24.09 -9.25
CA GLU A 242 -40.00 24.54 -9.73
C GLU A 242 -39.96 26.01 -10.18
N ASP A 243 -39.12 26.84 -9.55
CA ASP A 243 -39.00 28.26 -9.88
C ASP A 243 -38.36 28.45 -11.26
N SER A 244 -37.34 27.65 -11.58
CA SER A 244 -36.68 27.71 -12.88
C SER A 244 -37.28 26.75 -13.92
N GLN A 245 -38.22 25.87 -13.52
CA GLN A 245 -38.79 24.79 -14.32
C GLN A 245 -37.70 23.88 -14.92
N GLN A 246 -36.78 23.38 -14.08
CA GLN A 246 -35.67 22.53 -14.51
C GLN A 246 -35.47 21.35 -13.56
N LEU A 247 -34.90 20.27 -14.11
CA LEU A 247 -34.39 19.14 -13.34
C LEU A 247 -32.87 19.11 -13.39
N LEU A 248 -32.22 19.07 -12.24
CA LEU A 248 -30.81 18.73 -12.13
C LEU A 248 -30.70 17.23 -11.81
N LEU A 249 -30.05 16.51 -12.71
CA LEU A 249 -29.92 15.06 -12.64
C LEU A 249 -28.45 14.70 -12.49
N ARG A 250 -28.15 13.74 -11.62
CA ARG A 250 -26.83 13.11 -11.54
C ARG A 250 -26.97 11.59 -11.58
N GLY A 251 -26.52 10.97 -12.65
CA GLY A 251 -26.68 9.54 -12.89
C GLY A 251 -25.79 9.04 -14.01
N THR A 252 -25.75 7.72 -14.20
CA THR A 252 -25.03 7.10 -15.33
C THR A 252 -25.61 7.56 -16.66
N ARG A 253 -24.86 7.49 -17.77
CA ARG A 253 -25.38 7.89 -19.09
C ARG A 253 -26.65 7.14 -19.45
N LYS A 254 -26.69 5.84 -19.14
CA LYS A 254 -27.89 5.02 -19.35
C LYS A 254 -29.08 5.57 -18.57
N GLN A 255 -28.90 5.88 -17.28
CA GLN A 255 -29.97 6.44 -16.45
C GLN A 255 -30.47 7.79 -16.97
N LEU A 256 -29.57 8.67 -17.40
CA LEU A 256 -29.94 9.97 -17.97
C LEU A 256 -30.72 9.80 -19.28
N GLN A 257 -30.35 8.83 -20.12
CA GLN A 257 -31.10 8.51 -21.34
C GLN A 257 -32.49 7.94 -21.04
N ASP A 258 -32.60 7.02 -20.08
CA ASP A 258 -33.87 6.43 -19.67
C ASP A 258 -34.82 7.50 -19.10
N ILE A 259 -34.30 8.44 -18.31
CA ILE A 259 -35.06 9.59 -17.79
C ILE A 259 -35.55 10.49 -18.92
N ARG A 260 -34.67 10.85 -19.87
CA ARG A 260 -35.07 11.68 -21.03
C ARG A 260 -36.18 11.01 -21.85
N LEU A 261 -36.09 9.71 -22.05
CA LEU A 261 -37.10 8.94 -22.78
C LEU A 261 -38.45 8.92 -22.04
N LEU A 262 -38.43 8.78 -20.71
CA LEU A 262 -39.63 8.85 -19.88
C LEU A 262 -40.30 10.22 -20.01
N LEU A 263 -39.54 11.30 -19.82
CA LEU A 263 -40.06 12.67 -19.90
C LEU A 263 -40.65 12.96 -21.29
N GLN A 264 -39.99 12.48 -22.35
CA GLN A 264 -40.50 12.60 -23.70
C GLN A 264 -41.84 11.86 -23.89
N LYS A 265 -41.98 10.65 -23.35
CA LYS A 265 -43.24 9.89 -23.37
C LYS A 265 -44.36 10.58 -22.59
N MET A 266 -44.01 11.38 -21.58
CA MET A 266 -44.93 12.17 -20.79
C MET A 266 -45.31 13.50 -21.44
N GLY A 267 -44.69 13.86 -22.58
CA GLY A 267 -45.06 15.04 -23.36
C GLY A 267 -44.02 16.16 -23.35
N GLU A 268 -42.85 15.98 -22.73
CA GLU A 268 -41.76 16.96 -22.86
C GLU A 268 -41.16 16.93 -24.27
N PRO A 269 -40.94 18.11 -24.90
CA PRO A 269 -40.24 18.17 -26.17
C PRO A 269 -38.79 17.71 -25.98
N ALA A 270 -38.24 17.02 -26.98
CA ALA A 270 -36.86 16.54 -26.94
C ALA A 270 -35.89 17.71 -26.70
N VAL A 271 -35.26 17.73 -25.53
CA VAL A 271 -34.20 18.68 -25.20
C VAL A 271 -32.92 18.19 -25.86
N VAL A 272 -32.40 18.97 -26.81
CA VAL A 272 -31.00 18.85 -27.24
C VAL A 272 -30.12 19.48 -26.16
N SER A 273 -29.56 18.65 -25.27
CA SER A 273 -28.62 19.12 -24.25
C SER A 273 -27.34 19.62 -24.91
N GLU A 274 -27.08 20.93 -24.84
CA GLU A 274 -25.76 21.53 -25.08
C GLU A 274 -24.84 21.32 -23.85
N SER A 275 -24.71 20.07 -23.37
CA SER A 275 -23.87 19.74 -22.21
C SER A 275 -22.39 19.75 -22.60
N GLY A 276 -21.82 20.96 -22.67
CA GLY A 276 -20.40 21.23 -22.84
C GLY A 276 -19.93 22.36 -21.92
N GLY A 277 -19.58 22.00 -20.68
CA GLY A 277 -18.65 22.71 -19.79
C GLY A 277 -18.90 24.20 -19.50
N ALA A 278 -19.53 24.50 -18.35
CA ALA A 278 -19.53 25.85 -17.79
C ALA A 278 -18.41 26.01 -16.74
N ALA A 279 -17.23 26.41 -17.18
CA ALA A 279 -16.28 27.18 -16.39
C ALA A 279 -15.97 28.48 -17.13
N ALA A 280 -16.23 29.60 -16.45
CA ALA A 280 -15.78 30.96 -16.73
C ALA A 280 -16.09 31.60 -18.10
N GLY A 281 -16.95 32.62 -18.06
CA GLY A 281 -16.71 33.93 -18.68
C GLY A 281 -16.29 34.00 -20.16
N ALA A 282 -17.24 34.45 -20.98
CA ALA A 282 -17.01 35.29 -22.16
C ALA A 282 -15.93 34.84 -23.16
N ALA A 283 -16.35 34.08 -24.17
CA ALA A 283 -16.11 34.38 -25.58
C ALA A 283 -16.62 33.20 -26.42
N VAL A 284 -17.63 33.49 -27.25
CA VAL A 284 -18.09 32.59 -28.30
C VAL A 284 -16.93 32.30 -29.26
N GLY A 285 -16.39 31.07 -29.25
CA GLY A 285 -15.31 30.69 -30.15
C GLY A 285 -14.86 29.24 -30.05
N GLY A 286 -15.62 28.31 -30.64
CA GLY A 286 -15.16 26.95 -30.97
C GLY A 286 -15.78 26.47 -32.29
N GLY A 287 -15.00 26.47 -33.37
CA GLY A 287 -15.34 25.83 -34.65
C GLY A 287 -14.93 24.34 -34.64
N GLY A 288 -15.40 23.48 -35.56
CA GLY A 288 -16.09 23.72 -36.82
C GLY A 288 -17.06 22.56 -37.13
N SER A 289 -18.07 22.76 -37.96
CA SER A 289 -17.91 23.05 -39.39
C SER A 289 -18.64 24.31 -39.85
N GLY A 290 -17.89 25.42 -39.90
CA GLY A 290 -17.95 26.45 -40.95
C GLY A 290 -19.25 27.17 -41.30
N VAL A 291 -20.38 26.92 -40.64
CA VAL A 291 -21.66 27.54 -41.00
C VAL A 291 -22.31 28.11 -39.75
N ARG A 292 -22.40 29.45 -39.70
CA ARG A 292 -23.21 30.17 -38.71
C ARG A 292 -24.42 30.73 -39.43
N VAL A 293 -25.61 30.28 -39.04
CA VAL A 293 -26.87 30.80 -39.57
C VAL A 293 -27.26 32.03 -38.76
N ILE A 294 -27.31 33.19 -39.41
CA ILE A 294 -27.76 34.43 -38.81
C ILE A 294 -29.16 34.72 -39.39
N PRO A 295 -30.23 34.71 -38.58
CA PRO A 295 -31.55 35.09 -39.05
C PRO A 295 -31.57 36.58 -39.36
N VAL A 296 -31.85 36.95 -40.62
CA VAL A 296 -32.00 38.35 -41.05
C VAL A 296 -33.48 38.64 -41.23
N THR A 297 -34.01 39.59 -40.45
CA THR A 297 -35.37 40.12 -40.62
C THR A 297 -35.33 41.37 -41.49
N GLY A 298 -35.90 41.31 -42.70
CA GLY A 298 -36.00 42.44 -43.63
C GLY A 298 -35.46 42.14 -45.04
N ASP A 299 -34.99 43.17 -45.74
CA ASP A 299 -34.39 43.06 -47.10
C ASP A 299 -33.04 42.34 -47.06
N VAL A 300 -33.07 41.07 -47.46
CA VAL A 300 -31.91 40.16 -47.47
C VAL A 300 -30.87 40.62 -48.50
N ASP A 301 -31.28 41.06 -49.68
CA ASP A 301 -30.35 41.48 -50.74
C ASP A 301 -29.62 42.76 -50.36
N GLY A 302 -30.33 43.72 -49.75
CA GLY A 302 -29.74 44.94 -49.21
C GLY A 302 -28.80 44.69 -48.01
N ALA A 303 -29.07 43.66 -47.21
CA ALA A 303 -28.17 43.25 -46.12
C ALA A 303 -26.88 42.63 -46.66
N VAL A 304 -26.97 41.76 -47.67
CA VAL A 304 -25.80 41.12 -48.30
C VAL A 304 -24.87 42.16 -48.93
N ARG A 305 -25.39 43.15 -49.66
CA ARG A 305 -24.57 44.22 -50.27
C ARG A 305 -23.79 45.03 -49.22
N ARG A 306 -24.45 45.42 -48.12
CA ARG A 306 -23.78 46.14 -47.03
C ARG A 306 -22.67 45.33 -46.36
N ILE A 307 -22.90 44.03 -46.20
CA ILE A 307 -21.86 43.12 -45.67
C ILE A 307 -20.68 43.05 -46.65
N GLN A 308 -20.92 42.95 -47.95
CA GLN A 308 -19.86 42.93 -48.97
C GLN A 308 -19.03 44.21 -48.99
N ASP A 309 -19.64 45.39 -48.82
CA ASP A 309 -18.93 46.68 -48.80
C ASP A 309 -18.04 46.84 -47.55
N LEU A 310 -18.50 46.33 -46.41
CA LEU A 310 -17.79 46.45 -45.13
C LEU A 310 -16.76 45.35 -44.92
N TRP A 311 -16.91 44.21 -45.57
CA TRP A 311 -16.08 43.04 -45.33
C TRP A 311 -14.58 43.25 -45.56
N PRO A 312 -14.11 43.91 -46.64
CA PRO A 312 -12.69 44.13 -46.88
C PRO A 312 -12.00 44.96 -45.79
N ARG A 313 -12.78 45.76 -45.05
CA ARG A 313 -12.27 46.59 -43.93
C ARG A 313 -12.11 45.79 -42.65
N ILE A 314 -12.82 44.66 -42.51
CA ILE A 314 -12.88 43.86 -41.28
C ILE A 314 -12.05 42.57 -41.41
N ARG A 315 -12.04 41.95 -42.60
CA ARG A 315 -11.36 40.69 -42.88
C ARG A 315 -10.68 40.72 -44.25
N ARG A 316 -9.49 40.12 -44.35
CA ARG A 316 -8.70 40.07 -45.59
C ARG A 316 -9.18 39.00 -46.59
N ASN A 317 -10.10 38.13 -46.20
CA ASN A 317 -10.57 37.00 -47.01
C ASN A 317 -11.76 37.43 -47.88
N PRO A 318 -11.88 37.00 -49.14
CA PRO A 318 -13.02 37.37 -49.98
C PRO A 318 -14.31 36.64 -49.56
N LEU A 319 -15.45 37.36 -49.53
CA LEU A 319 -16.77 36.76 -49.35
C LEU A 319 -17.23 36.09 -50.65
N ARG A 320 -17.82 34.90 -50.53
CA ARG A 320 -18.58 34.25 -51.61
C ARG A 320 -20.02 34.07 -51.14
N VAL A 321 -20.97 34.59 -51.92
CA VAL A 321 -22.40 34.45 -51.64
C VAL A 321 -22.93 33.29 -52.48
N LEU A 322 -23.58 32.33 -51.84
CA LEU A 322 -24.23 31.19 -52.49
C LEU A 322 -25.74 31.33 -52.30
N GLN A 323 -26.50 31.41 -53.39
CA GLN A 323 -27.96 31.40 -53.35
C GLN A 323 -28.46 29.96 -53.55
N PRO A 324 -29.25 29.41 -52.62
CA PRO A 324 -29.82 28.07 -52.78
C PRO A 324 -30.99 28.14 -53.77
N GLY A 325 -30.71 27.87 -55.05
CA GLY A 325 -31.74 27.83 -56.10
C GLY A 325 -31.27 28.32 -57.47
N GLY A 326 -30.23 27.69 -58.03
CA GLY A 326 -29.77 27.94 -59.40
C GLY A 326 -29.34 26.64 -60.05
N SER A 327 -30.22 26.07 -60.86
CA SER A 327 -29.99 24.90 -61.72
C SER A 327 -28.72 25.05 -62.55
N GLY A 328 -27.93 23.97 -62.62
CA GLY A 328 -26.72 23.90 -63.42
C GLY A 328 -26.96 24.09 -64.91
N GLY A 329 -25.99 24.73 -65.56
CA GLY A 329 -25.84 24.80 -67.00
C GLY A 329 -24.37 25.06 -67.30
N GLY A 330 -23.63 24.03 -67.70
CA GLY A 330 -22.23 24.14 -68.09
C GLY A 330 -22.05 24.77 -69.47
N SER A 331 -20.81 25.14 -69.80
CA SER A 331 -20.13 24.94 -71.08
C SER A 331 -18.78 25.68 -71.08
N GLY A 332 -17.73 25.03 -71.60
CA GLY A 332 -16.53 25.66 -72.14
C GLY A 332 -15.32 25.69 -71.23
#